data_AF-A0A822IV00-F1
#
_entry.id   AF-A0A822IV00-F1
#
_cell.length_a   1.000
_cell.length_b   1.000
_cell.length_c   1.000
_cell.angle_alpha   90.00
_cell.angle_beta   90.00
_cell.angle_gamma   90.00
#
_symmetry.space_group_name_H-M   'P 1'
#
loop_
_entity.id
_entity.type
_entity.pdbx_description
1 polymer ?
#
loop_
_entity_poly.entity_id
_entity_poly.type
_entity_poly.pdbx_seq_one_letter_code
_entity_poly.pdbx_strand_id
1 'polypeptide(L)'
;MAKMRFDVKCVKDCLVNNGVVFTVRSWEGYSPLSKVEVDGVGLCTKKRVMKVSRKEDLVNYLSLSGFTSLDDWWAKITSFGACSGWLFEVRVTPSRV
;
A
#
# COMPACT_ATOMS: atom_id res chain seq x y z
N MET A 1 13.36 13.36 1.77
CA MET A 1 12.25 12.50 2.24
C MET A 1 11.48 12.01 1.02
N ALA A 2 11.11 10.73 0.94
CA ALA A 2 10.45 10.18 -0.24
C ALA A 2 8.97 10.59 -0.28
N LYS A 3 8.50 11.06 -1.44
CA LYS A 3 7.09 11.37 -1.68
C LYS A 3 6.38 10.14 -2.25
N MET A 4 5.12 9.96 -1.87
CA MET A 4 4.29 8.86 -2.34
C MET A 4 2.87 9.35 -2.62
N ARG A 5 2.24 8.77 -3.65
CA ARG A 5 0.87 9.08 -4.03
C ARG A 5 0.08 7.79 -4.24
N PHE A 6 -1.20 7.83 -3.91
CA PHE A 6 -2.16 6.78 -4.24
C PHE A 6 -3.11 7.29 -5.33
N ASP A 7 -3.00 6.73 -6.53
CA ASP A 7 -3.88 7.06 -7.65
C ASP A 7 -5.26 6.39 -7.54
N VAL A 8 -5.36 5.39 -6.68
CA VAL A 8 -6.60 4.66 -6.44
C VAL A 8 -7.28 5.24 -5.20
N LYS A 9 -8.43 5.89 -5.41
CA LYS A 9 -9.16 6.59 -4.35
C LYS A 9 -9.47 5.69 -3.14
N CYS A 10 -9.99 4.48 -3.36
CA CYS A 10 -10.34 3.58 -2.26
C CYS A 10 -9.15 3.16 -1.38
N VAL A 11 -7.95 3.06 -1.97
CA VAL A 11 -6.71 2.78 -1.23
C VAL A 11 -6.34 3.97 -0.34
N LYS A 12 -6.46 5.20 -0.87
CA LYS A 12 -6.22 6.43 -0.11
C LYS A 12 -7.24 6.58 1.02
N ASP A 13 -8.53 6.40 0.73
CA ASP A 13 -9.61 6.50 1.70
C ASP A 13 -9.44 5.45 2.81
N CYS A 14 -9.00 4.23 2.47
CA CYS A 14 -8.67 3.19 3.46
C CYS A 14 -7.54 3.64 4.40
N LEU A 15 -6.47 4.23 3.88
CA LEU A 15 -5.37 4.75 4.71
C LEU A 15 -5.84 5.86 5.65
N VAL A 16 -6.67 6.79 5.15
CA VAL A 16 -7.20 7.90 5.95
C VAL A 16 -8.11 7.38 7.07
N ASN A 17 -9.01 6.45 6.76
CA ASN A 17 -10.01 5.97 7.71
C ASN A 17 -9.44 4.99 8.74
N ASN A 18 -8.56 4.10 8.33
CA ASN A 18 -8.03 3.02 9.19
C ASN A 18 -6.65 3.35 9.77
N GLY A 19 -5.98 4.40 9.29
CA GLY A 19 -4.60 4.73 9.64
C GLY A 19 -3.56 3.75 9.06
N VAL A 20 -3.99 2.72 8.32
CA VAL A 20 -3.12 1.73 7.68
C VAL A 20 -3.73 1.24 6.36
N VAL A 21 -2.87 0.95 5.39
CA VAL A 21 -3.25 0.28 4.14
C VAL A 21 -2.15 -0.64 3.64
N PHE A 22 -2.52 -1.77 3.03
CA PHE A 22 -1.64 -2.65 2.29
C PHE A 22 -1.70 -2.34 0.81
N THR A 23 -0.55 -2.20 0.18
CA THR A 23 -0.44 -1.82 -1.24
C THR A 23 0.72 -2.55 -1.91
N VAL A 24 0.54 -2.95 -3.17
CA VAL A 24 1.59 -3.59 -3.96
C VAL A 24 2.22 -2.57 -4.89
N ARG A 25 3.55 -2.54 -4.95
CA ARG A 25 4.29 -1.70 -5.89
C ARG A 25 5.39 -2.50 -6.56
N SER A 26 5.60 -2.25 -7.85
CA SER A 26 6.68 -2.87 -8.64
C SER A 26 8.06 -2.50 -8.10
N TRP A 27 8.23 -1.27 -7.60
CA TRP A 27 9.48 -0.81 -7.02
C TRP A 27 9.58 -1.08 -5.52
N GLU A 28 10.68 -1.72 -5.12
CA GLU A 28 10.90 -2.14 -3.73
C GLU A 28 11.34 -0.99 -2.79
N GLY A 29 11.81 0.12 -3.37
CA GLY A 29 12.46 1.20 -2.63
C GLY A 29 13.90 0.85 -2.21
N TYR A 30 14.55 1.76 -1.48
CA TYR A 30 15.92 1.56 -1.01
C TYR A 30 16.01 0.84 0.34
N SER A 31 14.94 0.86 1.14
CA SER A 31 14.94 0.35 2.51
C SER A 31 13.65 -0.43 2.82
N PRO A 32 13.74 -1.54 3.58
CA PRO A 32 12.56 -2.28 4.04
C PRO A 32 11.64 -1.46 4.97
N LEU A 33 12.15 -0.41 5.61
CA LEU A 33 11.36 0.53 6.39
C LEU A 33 11.79 1.95 6.06
N SER A 34 10.82 2.80 5.72
CA SER A 34 11.09 4.19 5.34
C SER A 34 9.96 5.12 5.78
N LYS A 35 10.29 6.38 6.07
CA LYS A 35 9.30 7.44 6.25
C LYS A 35 8.97 8.04 4.87
N VAL A 36 7.69 8.17 4.59
CA VAL A 36 7.17 8.70 3.33
C VAL A 36 6.13 9.77 3.61
N GLU A 37 6.09 10.80 2.77
CA GLU A 37 5.01 11.78 2.80
C GLU A 37 3.99 11.39 1.73
N VAL A 38 2.76 11.07 2.16
CA VAL A 38 1.68 10.65 1.27
C VAL A 38 0.82 11.86 0.93
N ASP A 39 0.64 12.10 -0.37
CA ASP A 39 -0.11 13.25 -0.87
C ASP A 39 -1.59 13.26 -0.39
N GLY A 40 -1.96 14.34 0.32
CA GLY A 40 -3.26 14.52 0.96
C GLY A 40 -3.56 13.56 2.10
N VAL A 41 -2.54 12.96 2.74
CA VAL A 41 -2.66 12.20 4.00
C VAL A 41 -1.64 12.72 5.03
N GLY A 42 -0.40 12.94 4.61
CA GLY A 42 0.70 13.41 5.48
C GLY A 42 1.75 12.34 5.75
N LEU A 43 2.40 12.42 6.92
CA LEU A 43 3.56 11.61 7.26
C LEU A 43 3.18 10.16 7.56
N CYS A 44 3.76 9.22 6.84
CA CYS A 44 3.51 7.79 6.97
C CYS A 44 4.82 7.00 7.10
N THR A 45 4.73 5.80 7.68
CA THR A 45 5.77 4.77 7.55
C THR A 45 5.38 3.81 6.44
N LYS A 46 6.36 3.37 5.66
CA LYS A 46 6.23 2.35 4.63
C LYS A 46 7.15 1.19 4.98
N LYS A 47 6.56 0.03 5.27
CA LYS A 47 7.27 -1.21 5.60
C LYS A 47 7.03 -2.26 4.52
N ARG A 48 8.11 -2.85 4.00
CA ARG A 48 8.05 -3.98 3.09
C ARG A 48 7.68 -5.24 3.86
N VAL A 49 6.68 -5.97 3.36
CA VAL A 49 6.13 -7.16 4.02
C VAL A 49 6.65 -8.42 3.34
N MET A 50 6.31 -8.59 2.06
CA MET A 50 6.68 -9.77 1.27
C MET A 50 6.64 -9.47 -0.23
N LYS A 51 7.29 -10.31 -1.02
CA LYS A 51 7.15 -10.29 -2.48
C LYS A 51 5.85 -10.98 -2.86
N VAL A 52 5.07 -10.35 -3.74
CA VAL A 52 3.82 -10.92 -4.25
C VAL A 52 4.13 -11.61 -5.55
N SER A 53 3.78 -12.89 -5.64
CA SER A 53 4.01 -13.72 -6.82
C SER A 53 2.71 -14.19 -7.46
N ARG A 54 1.65 -14.28 -6.66
CA ARG A 54 0.33 -14.76 -7.06
C ARG A 54 -0.76 -14.06 -6.25
N LYS A 55 -1.97 -14.15 -6.76
CA LYS A 55 -3.16 -13.49 -6.19
C LYS A 55 -3.45 -13.95 -4.75
N GLU A 56 -3.20 -15.22 -4.45
CA GLU A 56 -3.50 -15.84 -3.16
C GLU A 56 -2.65 -15.25 -2.02
N ASP A 57 -1.47 -14.71 -2.35
CA ASP A 57 -0.58 -14.06 -1.36
C ASP A 57 -1.25 -12.83 -0.72
N LEU A 58 -2.30 -12.28 -1.35
CA LEU A 58 -2.99 -11.06 -0.94
C LEU A 58 -4.23 -11.30 -0.07
N VAL A 59 -4.70 -12.55 0.05
CA VAL A 59 -5.97 -12.89 0.72
C VAL A 59 -6.02 -12.33 2.14
N ASN A 60 -4.94 -12.49 2.90
CA ASN A 60 -4.86 -12.07 4.30
C ASN A 60 -4.80 -10.54 4.49
N TYR A 61 -4.63 -9.77 3.41
CA TYR A 61 -4.43 -8.32 3.45
C TYR A 61 -5.59 -7.56 2.80
N LEU A 62 -6.57 -8.26 2.24
CA LEU A 62 -7.68 -7.67 1.48
C LEU A 62 -8.46 -6.65 2.32
N SER A 63 -8.75 -6.96 3.59
CA SER A 63 -9.52 -6.10 4.51
C SER A 63 -8.91 -4.72 4.71
N LEU A 64 -7.59 -4.60 4.54
CA LEU A 64 -6.83 -3.37 4.70
C LEU A 64 -6.21 -2.90 3.39
N SER A 65 -6.73 -3.33 2.24
CA SER A 65 -6.28 -2.89 0.92
C SER A 65 -7.08 -1.71 0.36
N GLY A 66 -8.28 -1.46 0.91
CA GLY A 66 -9.28 -0.56 0.33
C GLY A 66 -10.15 -1.20 -0.77
N PHE A 67 -9.90 -2.47 -1.13
CA PHE A 67 -10.74 -3.24 -2.05
C PHE A 67 -11.64 -4.21 -1.31
N THR A 68 -12.81 -4.46 -1.86
CA THR A 68 -13.77 -5.45 -1.35
C THR A 68 -13.55 -6.84 -1.95
N SER A 69 -12.92 -6.91 -3.12
CA SER A 69 -12.65 -8.15 -3.85
C SER A 69 -11.16 -8.32 -4.13
N LEU A 70 -10.69 -9.55 -3.95
CA LEU A 70 -9.34 -9.94 -4.32
C LEU A 70 -9.10 -9.84 -5.84
N ASP A 71 -10.14 -10.10 -6.64
CA ASP A 71 -10.09 -9.95 -8.10
C ASP A 71 -9.87 -8.52 -8.52
N ASP A 72 -10.62 -7.57 -7.95
CA ASP A 72 -10.50 -6.15 -8.27
C ASP A 72 -9.13 -5.62 -7.86
N TRP A 73 -8.65 -6.04 -6.69
CA TRP A 73 -7.32 -5.65 -6.23
C TRP A 73 -6.24 -6.19 -7.15
N TRP A 74 -6.30 -7.49 -7.50
CA TRP A 74 -5.33 -8.12 -8.39
C TRP A 74 -5.35 -7.50 -9.79
N ALA A 75 -6.53 -7.30 -10.37
CA ALA A 75 -6.69 -6.63 -11.66
C ALA A 75 -6.06 -5.23 -11.64
N LYS A 76 -6.20 -4.49 -10.52
CA LYS A 76 -5.58 -3.18 -10.38
C LYS A 76 -4.06 -3.27 -10.32
N ILE A 77 -3.51 -4.23 -9.57
CA ILE A 77 -2.06 -4.51 -9.50
C ILE A 77 -1.52 -4.84 -10.90
N THR A 78 -2.24 -5.68 -11.66
CA THR A 78 -1.88 -6.02 -13.04
C THR A 78 -1.90 -4.81 -13.96
N SER A 79 -2.91 -3.94 -13.84
CA SER A 79 -2.98 -2.70 -14.63
C SER A 79 -1.80 -1.76 -14.42
N PHE A 80 -1.16 -1.82 -13.24
CA PHE A 80 0.05 -1.06 -12.91
C PHE A 80 1.35 -1.82 -13.21
N GLY A 81 1.30 -3.02 -13.79
CA GLY A 81 2.48 -3.84 -14.07
C GLY A 81 3.21 -4.32 -12.80
N ALA A 82 2.48 -4.51 -11.69
CA ALA A 82 3.06 -4.83 -10.38
C ALA A 82 2.86 -6.30 -9.95
N CYS A 83 2.58 -7.22 -10.88
CA CYS A 83 2.31 -8.65 -10.62
C CYS A 83 3.48 -9.42 -9.95
N SER A 84 4.68 -8.84 -9.92
CA SER A 84 5.88 -9.38 -9.27
C SER A 84 6.48 -8.40 -8.25
N GLY A 85 5.66 -7.44 -7.81
CA GLY A 85 6.04 -6.37 -6.92
C GLY A 85 6.13 -6.80 -5.46
N TRP A 86 6.30 -5.80 -4.61
CA TRP A 86 6.38 -5.96 -3.17
C TRP A 86 5.11 -5.44 -2.51
N LEU A 87 4.60 -6.22 -1.56
CA LEU A 87 3.57 -5.78 -0.64
C LEU A 87 4.19 -4.87 0.40
N PHE A 88 3.57 -3.71 0.60
CA PHE A 88 3.94 -2.75 1.62
C PHE A 88 2.77 -2.52 2.57
N GLU A 89 3.09 -2.48 3.86
CA GLU A 89 2.24 -1.86 4.87
C GLU A 89 2.58 -0.36 4.90
N VAL A 90 1.59 0.48 4.73
CA VAL A 90 1.71 1.93 4.85
C VAL A 90 0.85 2.38 6.02
N ARG A 91 1.45 3.03 7.01
CA ARG A 91 0.77 3.44 8.24
C ARG A 91 0.97 4.92 8.52
N VAL A 92 -0.10 5.63 8.86
CA VAL A 92 -0.02 7.04 9.26
C VAL A 92 0.80 7.13 10.54
N THR A 93 1.74 8.07 10.59
CA THR A 93 2.47 8.36 11.83
C THR A 93 1.62 9.31 12.64
N PRO A 94 1.11 8.92 13.83
CA PRO A 94 0.36 9.83 14.66
C PRO A 94 1.28 10.99 15.05
N SER A 95 0.88 12.20 14.71
CA SER A 95 1.45 13.41 15.28
C SER A 95 1.22 13.33 16.78
N ARG A 96 2.29 13.32 17.60
CA ARG A 96 2.14 13.59 19.03
C ARG A 96 1.55 15.00 19.14
N VAL A 97 0.28 15.09 19.51
CA VAL A 97 -0.34 16.31 20.03
C VAL A 97 0.17 16.50 21.45
#